data_AF-A0A6L5ZDW8-F1
#
_entry.id   AF-A0A6L5ZDW8-F1
#
_cell.length_a   1.000
_cell.length_b   1.000
_cell.length_c   1.000
_cell.angle_alpha   90.00
_cell.angle_beta   90.00
_cell.angle_gamma   90.00
#
_symmetry.space_group_name_H-M   'P 1'
#
loop_
_entity.id
_entity.type
_entity.pdbx_description
1 polymer ?
#
loop_
_entity_poly.entity_id
_entity_poly.type
_entity_poly.pdbx_seq_one_letter_code
_entity_poly.pdbx_strand_id
1 'polypeptide(L)'
;MDVSAVLAAQVDPELLFDLVADLARYPDWLEIVPRAQAVEPDPSDEGPAWSVDLRGQLGLLSRSKRLRMVRTQSDSPRIARFERRELDSRSHSDWVLEARVEALSAVESTLTMSLHYGGTMWVP
;
A
#
# COMPACT_ATOMS: atom_id res chain seq x y z
N MET A 1 14.15 5.78 1.58
CA MET A 1 14.30 5.20 0.23
C MET A 1 12.95 5.28 -0.42
N ASP A 2 12.92 5.76 -1.66
CA ASP A 2 11.70 5.99 -2.40
C ASP A 2 11.73 5.11 -3.64
N VAL A 3 10.65 4.38 -3.86
CA VAL A 3 10.45 3.52 -5.04
C VAL A 3 9.13 3.92 -5.66
N SER A 4 9.10 4.10 -6.98
CA SER A 4 7.86 4.36 -7.71
C SER A 4 7.74 3.48 -8.95
N ALA A 5 6.51 3.15 -9.30
CA ALA A 5 6.16 2.40 -10.49
C ALA A 5 4.90 2.98 -11.12
N VAL A 6 4.81 2.92 -12.45
CA VAL A 6 3.69 3.42 -13.22
C VAL A 6 3.13 2.31 -14.11
N LEU A 7 1.81 2.22 -14.18
CA LEU A 7 1.07 1.26 -14.99
C LEU A 7 -0.02 2.00 -15.76
N ALA A 8 -0.04 1.88 -17.09
CA ALA A 8 -1.20 2.23 -17.89
C ALA A 8 -2.17 1.03 -17.94
N ALA A 9 -3.45 1.29 -17.71
CA ALA A 9 -4.49 0.27 -17.63
C ALA A 9 -5.71 0.66 -18.46
N GLN A 10 -6.23 -0.28 -19.25
CA GLN A 10 -7.52 -0.16 -19.93
C GLN A 10 -8.66 -0.53 -18.97
N VAL A 11 -8.72 0.19 -17.85
CA VAL A 11 -9.67 -0.03 -16.76
C VAL A 11 -10.30 1.31 -16.40
N ASP A 12 -11.58 1.27 -16.09
CA ASP A 12 -12.30 2.40 -15.51
C ASP A 12 -11.58 2.91 -14.24
N PRO A 13 -11.38 4.24 -14.08
CA PRO A 13 -10.66 4.80 -12.94
C PRO A 13 -11.26 4.46 -11.58
N GLU A 14 -12.59 4.36 -11.44
CA GLU A 14 -13.25 4.02 -10.18
C GLU A 14 -13.00 2.55 -9.83
N LEU A 15 -13.12 1.65 -10.81
CA LEU A 15 -12.81 0.23 -10.61
C LEU A 15 -11.34 0.00 -10.24
N LEU A 16 -10.42 0.70 -10.90
CA LEU A 16 -9.00 0.62 -10.56
C LEU A 16 -8.74 1.20 -9.17
N PHE A 17 -9.38 2.32 -8.82
CA PHE A 17 -9.29 2.92 -7.50
C PHE A 17 -9.78 1.97 -6.40
N ASP A 18 -10.96 1.37 -6.56
CA ASP A 18 -11.53 0.45 -5.58
C ASP A 18 -10.61 -0.75 -5.32
N LEU A 19 -9.90 -1.23 -6.35
CA LEU A 19 -8.90 -2.29 -6.21
C LEU A 19 -7.70 -1.85 -5.36
N VAL A 20 -7.14 -0.66 -5.62
CA VAL A 20 -5.93 -0.17 -4.93
C VAL A 20 -6.23 0.51 -3.59
N ALA A 21 -7.48 0.89 -3.34
CA ALA A 21 -7.89 1.50 -2.08
C ALA A 21 -8.12 0.46 -0.96
N ASP A 22 -8.05 -0.84 -1.25
CA ASP A 22 -8.20 -1.94 -0.30
C ASP A 22 -6.96 -2.84 -0.29
N LEU A 23 -6.14 -2.71 0.77
CA LEU A 23 -4.93 -3.53 0.93
C LEU A 23 -5.23 -5.03 0.96
N ALA A 24 -6.44 -5.46 1.34
CA ALA A 24 -6.79 -6.88 1.35
C ALA A 24 -6.78 -7.52 -0.05
N ARG A 25 -6.83 -6.71 -1.11
CA ARG A 25 -6.73 -7.15 -2.52
C ARG A 25 -5.30 -7.34 -3.01
N TYR A 26 -4.32 -6.78 -2.31
CA TYR A 26 -2.93 -6.75 -2.79
C TYR A 26 -2.28 -8.13 -2.92
N PRO A 27 -2.56 -9.14 -2.07
CA PRO A 27 -2.01 -10.47 -2.25
C PRO A 27 -2.37 -11.14 -3.58
N ASP A 28 -3.45 -10.70 -4.23
CA ASP A 28 -3.90 -11.28 -5.50
C ASP A 28 -3.02 -10.86 -6.70
N TRP A 29 -2.26 -9.76 -6.58
CA TRP A 29 -1.55 -9.15 -7.71
C TRP A 29 -0.19 -8.54 -7.40
N LEU A 30 0.16 -8.31 -6.12
CA LEU A 30 1.42 -7.72 -5.71
C LEU A 30 2.24 -8.73 -4.89
N GLU A 31 3.19 -9.41 -5.55
CA GLU A 31 3.94 -10.54 -4.99
C GLU A 31 4.70 -10.22 -3.69
N ILE A 32 5.15 -8.97 -3.51
CA ILE A 32 5.83 -8.54 -2.28
C ILE A 32 4.89 -8.49 -1.07
N VAL A 33 3.58 -8.60 -1.26
CA VAL A 33 2.53 -8.63 -0.22
C VAL A 33 1.91 -10.02 -0.16
N PRO A 34 2.56 -11.02 0.45
CA PRO A 34 1.99 -12.36 0.58
C PRO A 34 0.70 -12.42 1.43
N ARG A 35 0.42 -11.40 2.26
CA ARG A 35 -0.80 -11.34 3.08
C ARG A 35 -1.14 -9.89 3.45
N ALA A 36 -2.43 -9.56 3.38
CA ALA A 36 -2.97 -8.30 3.89
C ALA A 36 -4.34 -8.56 4.54
N GLN A 37 -4.34 -8.44 5.86
CA GLN A 37 -5.42 -8.62 6.82
C GLN A 37 -6.21 -7.37 7.16
N ALA A 38 -7.49 -7.19 6.81
CA ALA A 38 -8.25 -6.15 7.52
C ALA A 38 -8.22 -6.44 9.03
N VAL A 39 -7.95 -5.42 9.84
CA VAL A 39 -7.97 -5.49 11.31
C VAL A 39 -8.86 -4.38 11.86
N GLU A 40 -9.28 -4.51 13.12
CA GLU A 40 -10.04 -3.45 13.77
C GLU A 40 -9.21 -2.16 13.79
N PRO A 41 -9.75 -1.03 13.30
CA PRO A 41 -9.10 0.25 13.45
C PRO A 41 -9.06 0.66 14.93
N ASP A 42 -8.00 1.33 15.32
CA ASP A 42 -7.92 1.95 16.63
C ASP A 42 -8.79 3.23 16.62
N PRO A 43 -9.43 3.63 17.73
CA PRO A 43 -10.19 4.87 17.79
C PRO A 43 -9.41 6.14 17.40
N SER A 44 -8.08 6.10 17.43
CA SER A 44 -7.21 7.20 16.99
C SER A 44 -6.83 7.15 15.51
N ASP A 45 -7.17 6.10 14.78
CA ASP A 45 -6.87 5.97 13.35
C ASP A 45 -7.76 6.90 12.50
N GLU A 46 -7.17 7.46 11.45
CA GLU A 46 -7.86 8.31 10.48
C GLU A 46 -8.78 7.52 9.53
N GLY A 47 -8.61 6.19 9.47
CA GLY A 47 -9.31 5.32 8.54
C GLY A 47 -9.14 3.82 8.86
N PRO A 48 -9.58 2.93 7.95
CA PRO A 48 -9.44 1.50 8.12
C PRO A 48 -7.96 1.07 8.25
N ALA A 49 -7.76 -0.08 8.90
CA ALA A 49 -6.44 -0.63 9.19
C ALA A 49 -6.27 -2.05 8.65
N TRP A 50 -5.03 -2.39 8.32
CA TRP A 50 -4.63 -3.73 7.89
C TRP A 50 -3.35 -4.19 8.56
N SER A 51 -3.26 -5.50 8.84
CA SER A 51 -2.01 -6.18 9.12
C SER A 51 -1.43 -6.76 7.83
N VAL A 52 -0.29 -6.23 7.40
CA VAL A 52 0.33 -6.54 6.11
C VAL A 52 1.64 -7.28 6.33
N ASP A 53 1.79 -8.46 5.74
CA ASP A 53 3.07 -9.14 5.62
C ASP A 53 3.73 -8.70 4.32
N LEU A 54 4.94 -8.19 4.43
CA LEU A 54 5.81 -7.85 3.32
C LEU A 54 6.92 -8.87 3.22
N ARG A 55 7.26 -9.27 2.00
CA ARG A 55 8.39 -10.15 1.69
C ARG A 55 9.33 -9.42 0.72
N GLY A 56 10.58 -9.27 1.12
CA GLY A 56 11.65 -8.88 0.22
C GLY A 56 12.51 -10.09 -0.16
N GLN A 57 12.97 -10.12 -1.41
CA GLN A 57 13.92 -11.12 -1.89
C GLN A 57 15.33 -10.53 -1.95
N LEU A 58 16.24 -11.08 -1.16
CA LEU A 58 17.66 -10.76 -1.19
C LEU A 58 18.44 -12.04 -1.50
N GLY A 59 18.53 -12.39 -2.79
CA GLY A 59 19.17 -13.64 -3.23
C GLY A 59 18.42 -14.88 -2.74
N LEU A 60 19.14 -15.90 -2.21
CA LEU A 60 18.54 -17.13 -1.67
C LEU A 60 17.78 -16.94 -0.34
N LEU A 61 17.76 -15.72 0.22
CA LEU A 61 17.17 -15.43 1.51
C LEU A 61 15.91 -14.58 1.34
N SER A 62 14.82 -14.98 2.00
CA SER A 62 13.62 -14.16 2.12
C SER A 62 13.61 -13.49 3.49
N ARG A 63 13.40 -12.17 3.51
CA ARG A 63 13.09 -11.43 4.74
C ARG A 63 11.63 -11.07 4.72
N SER A 64 10.92 -11.40 5.80
CA SER A 64 9.56 -10.97 6.01
C SER A 64 9.48 -9.89 7.07
N LYS A 65 8.51 -9.00 6.94
CA LYS A 65 8.17 -7.99 7.93
C LYS A 65 6.67 -7.84 8.00
N ARG A 66 6.10 -7.84 9.20
CA ARG A 66 4.69 -7.52 9.42
C ARG A 66 4.57 -6.07 9.85
N LEU A 67 3.62 -5.34 9.26
CA LEU A 67 3.30 -3.95 9.57
C LEU A 67 1.81 -3.83 9.85
N ARG A 68 1.44 -2.90 10.73
CA ARG A 68 0.07 -2.36 10.76
C ARG A 68 0.02 -1.10 9.90
N MET A 69 -0.79 -1.13 8.85
CA MET A 69 -0.98 -0.03 7.90
C MET A 69 -2.38 0.56 8.05
N VAL A 70 -2.51 1.88 8.04
CA VAL A 70 -3.79 2.61 8.10
C VAL A 70 -3.96 3.41 6.83
N ARG A 71 -5.16 3.44 6.26
CA ARG A 71 -5.47 4.34 5.13
C ARG A 71 -5.69 5.75 5.66
N THR A 72 -4.65 6.57 5.60
CA THR A 72 -4.62 7.94 6.15
C THR A 72 -5.22 8.98 5.21
N GLN A 73 -5.31 8.67 3.91
CA GLN A 73 -5.98 9.51 2.92
C GLN A 73 -6.75 8.65 1.92
N SER A 74 -7.94 9.10 1.54
CA SER A 74 -8.79 8.45 0.55
C SER A 74 -9.61 9.48 -0.21
N ASP A 75 -9.08 9.97 -1.32
CA ASP A 75 -9.75 10.92 -2.21
C ASP A 75 -10.18 10.19 -3.49
N SER A 76 -11.31 9.49 -3.43
CA SER A 76 -11.81 8.70 -4.56
C SER A 76 -12.14 9.58 -5.78
N PRO A 77 -11.85 9.14 -7.02
CA PRO A 77 -11.14 7.90 -7.38
C PRO A 77 -9.64 8.12 -7.62
N ARG A 78 -9.02 9.11 -6.97
CA ARG A 78 -7.69 9.62 -7.34
C ARG A 78 -6.56 9.18 -6.43
N ILE A 79 -6.75 9.18 -5.11
CA ILE A 79 -5.64 8.98 -4.15
C ILE A 79 -6.05 8.05 -3.03
N ALA A 80 -5.28 7.00 -2.81
CA ALA A 80 -5.31 6.19 -1.60
C ALA A 80 -3.90 6.18 -0.99
N ARG A 81 -3.79 6.62 0.27
CA ARG A 81 -2.53 6.67 1.01
C ARG A 81 -2.61 5.80 2.24
N PHE A 82 -1.60 4.97 2.43
CA PHE A 82 -1.47 4.09 3.57
C PHE A 82 -0.17 4.38 4.31
N GLU A 83 -0.25 4.51 5.62
CA GLU A 83 0.92 4.73 6.47
C GLU A 83 0.99 3.67 7.56
N ARG A 84 2.20 3.29 7.93
CA ARG A 84 2.41 2.43 9.09
C ARG A 84 2.01 3.16 10.37
N ARG A 85 1.07 2.57 11.11
CA ARG A 85 0.59 3.05 12.40
C ARG A 85 0.49 1.85 13.35
N GLU A 86 1.59 1.61 14.08
CA GLU A 86 1.67 0.57 15.10
C GLU A 86 1.03 1.05 16.41
N LEU A 87 0.47 0.13 17.20
CA LEU A 87 -0.17 0.43 18.49
C LEU A 87 0.75 0.19 19.68
N ASP A 88 2.01 -0.15 19.44
CA ASP A 88 3.00 -0.31 20.50
C ASP A 88 3.66 1.04 20.84
N SER A 89 4.39 1.09 21.95
CA SER A 89 5.07 2.31 22.41
C SER A 89 6.42 2.54 21.73
N ARG A 90 6.77 1.78 20.69
CA ARG A 90 8.09 1.84 20.07
C ARG A 90 8.09 2.82 18.90
N SER A 91 9.24 3.45 18.70
CA SER A 91 9.48 4.19 17.47
C SER A 91 9.73 3.20 16.33
N HIS A 92 9.01 3.39 15.24
CA HIS A 92 9.04 2.54 14.06
C HIS A 92 9.42 3.39 12.85
N SER A 93 10.27 2.85 11.97
CA SER A 93 10.55 3.52 10.70
C SER A 93 9.29 3.67 9.87
N ASP A 94 9.20 4.81 9.20
CA ASP A 94 8.09 5.15 8.31
C ASP A 94 7.98 4.18 7.14
N TRP A 95 6.73 3.91 6.80
CA TRP A 95 6.29 3.11 5.67
C TRP A 95 5.06 3.79 5.12
N VAL A 96 5.21 4.36 3.92
CA VAL A 96 4.15 5.12 3.27
C VAL A 96 3.97 4.55 1.87
N LEU A 97 2.76 4.08 1.58
CA LEU A 97 2.35 3.63 0.28
C LEU A 97 1.28 4.58 -0.27
N GLU A 98 1.47 5.11 -1.46
CA GLU A 98 0.51 5.97 -2.13
C GLU A 98 0.18 5.39 -3.49
N ALA A 99 -1.11 5.19 -3.74
CA ALA A 99 -1.68 4.88 -5.04
C ALA A 99 -2.34 6.14 -5.59
N ARG A 100 -1.91 6.58 -6.77
CA ARG A 100 -2.54 7.68 -7.52
C ARG A 100 -3.10 7.14 -8.83
N VAL A 101 -4.39 7.35 -9.04
CA VAL A 101 -5.09 6.98 -10.27
C VAL A 101 -5.42 8.26 -11.04
N GLU A 102 -4.98 8.31 -12.30
CA GLU A 102 -5.26 9.39 -13.23
C GLU A 102 -6.17 8.87 -14.34
N ALA A 103 -7.32 9.52 -14.54
CA ALA A 103 -8.24 9.19 -15.61
C ALA A 103 -7.72 9.76 -16.94
N LEU A 104 -7.55 8.90 -17.95
CA LEU A 104 -7.25 9.31 -19.32
C LEU A 104 -8.54 9.35 -20.16
N SER A 105 -9.46 8.43 -19.89
CA SER A 105 -10.82 8.40 -20.43
C SER A 105 -11.76 7.67 -19.46
N ALA A 106 -12.99 7.37 -19.88
CA ALA A 106 -13.94 6.57 -19.10
C ALA A 106 -13.53 5.08 -18.97
N VAL A 107 -12.58 4.60 -19.78
CA VAL A 107 -12.16 3.18 -19.79
C VAL A 107 -10.64 3.02 -19.77
N GLU A 108 -9.93 4.10 -19.50
CA GLU A 108 -8.47 4.14 -19.51
C GLU A 108 -7.96 5.01 -18.37
N SER A 109 -6.99 4.48 -17.62
CA SER A 109 -6.41 5.12 -16.46
C SER A 109 -4.93 4.79 -16.31
N THR A 110 -4.22 5.66 -15.61
CA THR A 110 -2.83 5.42 -15.20
C THR A 110 -2.78 5.28 -13.68
N LEU A 111 -2.17 4.20 -13.20
CA LEU A 111 -1.83 4.01 -11.79
C LEU A 111 -0.36 4.35 -11.57
N THR A 112 -0.09 5.25 -10.63
CA THR A 112 1.23 5.47 -10.05
C THR A 112 1.24 4.95 -8.62
N MET A 113 2.12 4.01 -8.34
CA MET A 113 2.39 3.48 -7.00
C MET A 113 3.70 4.09 -6.49
N SER A 114 3.68 4.71 -5.33
CA SER A 114 4.86 5.29 -4.66
C SER A 114 5.01 4.70 -3.26
N LEU A 115 6.19 4.17 -2.96
CA LEU A 115 6.55 3.62 -1.66
C LEU A 115 7.72 4.41 -1.07
N HIS A 116 7.51 5.01 0.10
CA HIS A 116 8.57 5.56 0.93
C HIS A 116 8.87 4.65 2.12
N TYR A 117 10.14 4.33 2.31
CA TYR A 117 10.66 3.56 3.45
C TYR A 117 11.74 4.36 4.21
N GLY A 118 11.48 4.64 5.49
CA GLY A 118 12.35 5.47 6.35
C GLY A 118 13.42 4.72 7.16
N GLY A 119 13.64 3.43 6.96
CA GLY A 119 14.57 2.62 7.78
C GLY A 119 15.86 2.17 7.06
N THR A 120 16.71 1.41 7.76
CA THR A 120 17.89 0.75 7.15
C THR A 120 17.46 -0.41 6.25
N MET A 121 18.05 -0.50 5.05
CA MET A 121 17.65 -1.34 3.90
C MET A 121 16.78 -2.57 4.21
N TRP A 122 15.47 -2.41 3.96
CA TRP A 122 14.62 -3.48 3.46
C TRP A 122 14.51 -3.23 1.96
N VAL A 123 15.06 -4.14 1.16
CA VAL A 123 14.95 -4.09 -0.32
C VAL A 123 13.95 -5.18 -0.70
N PRO A 124 12.83 -4.84 -1.36
CA PRO A 124 11.92 -5.83 -1.92
C PRO A 124 12.60 -6.66 -3.01
#